data_AF-A0A524ILK3-F1
#
_entry.id   AF-A0A524ILK3-F1
#
_cell.length_a   1.000
_cell.length_b   1.000
_cell.length_c   1.000
_cell.angle_alpha   90.00
_cell.angle_beta   90.00
_cell.angle_gamma   90.00
#
_symmetry.space_group_name_H-M   'P 1'
#
loop_
_entity.id
_entity.type
_entity.pdbx_description
1 polymer ?
#
loop_
_entity_poly.entity_id
_entity_poly.type
_entity_poly.pdbx_seq_one_letter_code
_entity_poly.pdbx_strand_id
1 'polypeptide(L)'
;MEQIPPHRLVLLVGTHPETQIMLREALSLSAVGVGPVESSLKGKSFTSSSAQPSLTQFTLVSVEMGSHVLAKVAEAQATGNPFTLVVIDGHSGEWEVVRDLVERLWERDQTIRCIFCLPPDRASWPHRLILSRPQQWAVLRIPLLGEEAFQLACCL
;
A
#
# COMPACT_ATOMS: atom_id res chain seq x y z
N MET A 1 -24.83 2.81 -15.94
CA MET A 1 -23.65 3.65 -15.68
C MET A 1 -22.53 2.71 -15.27
N GLU A 2 -21.51 2.52 -16.10
CA GLU A 2 -20.29 1.80 -15.70
C GLU A 2 -19.63 2.58 -14.56
N GLN A 3 -19.52 1.97 -13.39
CA GLN A 3 -18.68 2.51 -12.32
C GLN A 3 -17.23 2.27 -12.69
N ILE A 4 -16.51 3.33 -13.05
CA ILE A 4 -15.07 3.28 -13.24
C ILE A 4 -14.47 2.91 -11.88
N PRO A 5 -13.69 1.83 -11.78
CA PRO A 5 -13.08 1.44 -10.52
C PRO A 5 -12.19 2.56 -9.97
N PRO A 6 -12.11 2.72 -8.63
CA PRO A 6 -11.24 3.72 -8.05
C PRO A 6 -9.78 3.40 -8.42
N HIS A 7 -9.16 4.31 -9.17
CA HIS A 7 -7.76 4.22 -9.57
C HIS A 7 -6.90 4.93 -8.53
N ARG A 8 -6.05 4.18 -7.83
CA ARG A 8 -5.23 4.68 -6.72
C ARG A 8 -3.76 4.68 -7.08
N LEU A 9 -3.11 5.83 -6.91
CA LEU A 9 -1.65 5.93 -7.01
C LEU A 9 -1.00 5.55 -5.69
N VAL A 10 -0.01 4.66 -5.79
CA VAL A 10 0.81 4.17 -4.68
C VAL A 10 2.27 4.52 -4.95
N LEU A 11 2.91 5.15 -3.98
CA LEU A 11 4.33 5.48 -4.04
C LEU A 11 5.13 4.42 -3.29
N LEU A 12 6.11 3.80 -3.94
CA LEU A 12 7.05 2.87 -3.32
C LEU A 12 8.35 3.62 -3.02
N VAL A 13 8.78 3.64 -1.76
CA VAL A 13 9.93 4.42 -1.29
C VAL A 13 11.03 3.51 -0.77
N GLY A 14 12.22 3.59 -1.39
CA GLY A 14 13.42 2.89 -0.92
C GLY A 14 13.31 1.37 -0.91
N THR A 15 12.29 0.82 -1.57
CA THR A 15 11.97 -0.61 -1.58
C THR A 15 13.03 -1.45 -2.26
N HIS A 16 13.52 -2.48 -1.56
CA HIS A 16 14.38 -3.51 -2.11
C HIS A 16 13.75 -4.09 -3.39
N PRO A 17 14.54 -4.40 -4.44
CA PRO A 17 14.00 -4.86 -5.72
C PRO A 17 13.04 -6.05 -5.61
N GLU A 18 13.34 -7.01 -4.73
CA GLU A 18 12.48 -8.16 -4.48
C GLU A 18 11.12 -7.77 -3.87
N THR A 19 11.12 -6.84 -2.90
CA THR A 19 9.91 -6.29 -2.32
C THR A 19 9.08 -5.54 -3.37
N GLN A 20 9.73 -4.80 -4.28
CA GLN A 20 9.03 -4.12 -5.37
C GLN A 20 8.33 -5.10 -6.31
N ILE A 21 8.99 -6.22 -6.64
CA ILE A 21 8.40 -7.27 -7.48
C ILE A 21 7.18 -7.87 -6.78
N MET A 22 7.32 -8.28 -5.52
CA MET A 22 6.21 -8.84 -4.74
C MET A 22 5.04 -7.87 -4.60
N LEU A 23 5.30 -6.59 -4.32
CA LEU A 23 4.25 -5.56 -4.22
C LEU A 23 3.58 -5.30 -5.57
N ARG A 24 4.35 -5.30 -6.67
CA ARG A 24 3.81 -5.16 -8.02
C ARG A 24 2.90 -6.31 -8.37
N GLU A 25 3.32 -7.54 -8.12
CA GLU A 25 2.49 -8.72 -8.33
C GLU A 25 1.23 -8.64 -7.48
N ALA A 26 1.37 -8.44 -6.17
CA ALA A 26 0.27 -8.35 -5.22
C ALA A 26 -0.80 -7.31 -5.61
N LEU A 27 -0.37 -6.11 -5.98
CA LEU A 27 -1.27 -5.00 -6.29
C LEU A 27 -1.77 -5.01 -7.75
N SER A 28 -1.20 -5.86 -8.61
CA SER A 28 -1.66 -6.09 -9.98
C SER A 28 -2.72 -7.21 -10.09
N LEU A 29 -2.87 -8.05 -9.07
CA LEU A 29 -3.79 -9.20 -9.08
C LEU A 29 -5.29 -8.84 -9.22
N SER A 30 -5.64 -7.56 -9.18
CA SER A 30 -7.00 -7.06 -9.41
C SER A 30 -7.49 -7.15 -10.87
N ALA A 31 -6.80 -7.83 -11.78
CA ALA A 31 -7.28 -8.06 -13.15
C ALA A 31 -7.83 -9.48 -13.41
N VAL A 32 -7.51 -10.45 -12.56
CA VAL A 32 -7.98 -11.83 -12.75
C VAL A 32 -9.17 -12.05 -11.85
N GLY A 33 -10.36 -11.83 -12.41
CA GLY A 33 -11.61 -12.25 -11.80
C GLY A 33 -11.49 -13.71 -11.37
N VAL A 34 -11.79 -13.96 -10.09
CA VAL A 34 -11.99 -15.30 -9.58
C VAL A 34 -13.12 -15.92 -10.40
N GLY A 35 -12.77 -16.71 -11.39
CA GLY A 35 -13.69 -17.62 -12.05
C GLY A 35 -14.30 -18.54 -10.99
N PRO A 36 -15.58 -18.93 -11.14
CA PRO A 36 -16.24 -19.73 -10.13
C PRO A 36 -15.51 -21.07 -9.99
N VAL A 37 -14.89 -21.30 -8.84
CA VAL A 37 -14.50 -22.65 -8.42
C VAL A 37 -15.80 -23.38 -8.12
N GLU A 38 -16.34 -24.07 -9.12
CA GLU A 38 -17.35 -25.10 -8.93
C GLU A 38 -16.71 -26.23 -8.10
N SER A 39 -16.88 -26.17 -6.79
CA SER A 39 -16.83 -27.36 -5.94
C SER A 39 -18.09 -27.43 -5.10
N SER A 40 -18.89 -28.42 -5.47
CA SER A 40 -20.23 -28.71 -5.00
C SER A 40 -20.27 -28.99 -3.49
N LEU A 41 -20.82 -28.05 -2.71
CA LEU A 41 -21.34 -28.32 -1.37
C LEU A 41 -22.74 -27.70 -1.25
N LYS A 42 -23.76 -28.56 -1.36
CA LYS A 42 -25.15 -28.27 -1.01
C LYS A 42 -25.23 -27.74 0.42
N GLY A 43 -25.61 -26.48 0.59
CA GLY A 43 -25.89 -25.93 1.92
C GLY A 43 -26.41 -24.49 1.88
N LYS A 44 -27.75 -24.35 1.86
CA LYS A 44 -28.57 -23.17 2.20
C LYS A 44 -28.15 -21.82 1.61
N SER A 45 -28.97 -21.39 0.64
CA SER A 45 -29.07 -20.06 0.06
C SER A 45 -29.04 -18.95 1.12
N PHE A 46 -27.91 -18.24 1.19
CA PHE A 46 -27.90 -16.83 1.57
C PHE A 46 -27.95 -16.04 0.28
N THR A 47 -29.06 -15.34 0.03
CA THR A 47 -29.09 -14.28 -0.97
C THR A 47 -28.32 -13.08 -0.42
N SER A 48 -27.00 -13.19 -0.34
CA SER A 48 -26.14 -12.03 -0.19
C SER A 48 -26.16 -11.31 -1.53
N SER A 49 -26.75 -10.11 -1.56
CA SER A 49 -26.56 -9.15 -2.63
C SER A 49 -25.05 -8.99 -2.79
N SER A 50 -24.50 -9.67 -3.80
CA SER A 50 -23.10 -9.61 -4.19
C SER A 50 -22.91 -8.25 -4.83
N ALA A 51 -22.66 -7.24 -4.00
CA ALA A 51 -21.95 -6.05 -4.46
C ALA A 51 -20.61 -6.57 -4.97
N GLN A 52 -20.47 -6.71 -6.29
CA GLN A 52 -19.17 -6.98 -6.88
C GLN A 52 -18.23 -5.89 -6.36
N PRO A 53 -17.16 -6.23 -5.63
CA PRO A 53 -16.21 -5.21 -5.21
C PRO A 53 -15.68 -4.58 -6.49
N SER A 54 -15.85 -3.27 -6.64
CA SER A 54 -15.20 -2.51 -7.71
C SER A 54 -13.71 -2.84 -7.63
N LEU A 55 -13.19 -3.52 -8.65
CA LEU A 55 -11.81 -3.99 -8.72
C LEU A 55 -10.88 -2.78 -8.56
N THR A 56 -10.30 -2.59 -7.37
CA THR A 56 -9.46 -1.42 -7.09
C THR A 56 -8.17 -1.56 -7.89
N GLN A 57 -7.89 -0.60 -8.74
CA GLN A 57 -6.68 -0.60 -9.57
C GLN A 57 -5.61 0.27 -8.91
N PHE A 58 -4.42 -0.29 -8.78
CA PHE A 58 -3.27 0.42 -8.23
C PHE A 58 -2.25 0.71 -9.33
N THR A 59 -1.81 1.96 -9.42
CA THR A 59 -0.63 2.33 -10.22
C THR A 59 0.54 2.61 -9.28
N LEU A 60 1.63 1.87 -9.47
CA LEU A 60 2.81 1.94 -8.61
C LEU A 60 3.88 2.84 -9.21
N VAL A 61 4.37 3.78 -8.42
CA VAL A 61 5.51 4.65 -8.76
C VAL A 61 6.62 4.39 -7.76
N SER A 62 7.81 4.01 -8.23
CA SER A 62 8.96 3.80 -7.35
C SER A 62 9.86 5.05 -7.29
N VAL A 63 10.36 5.35 -6.10
CA VAL A 63 11.35 6.41 -5.86
C VAL A 63 12.35 5.95 -4.81
N GLU A 64 13.61 6.38 -4.96
CA GLU A 64 14.61 6.17 -3.93
C GLU A 64 14.31 7.01 -2.68
N MET A 65 14.74 6.52 -1.51
CA MET A 65 14.59 7.25 -0.25
C MET A 65 15.35 8.59 -0.31
N GLY A 66 14.72 9.68 0.13
CA GLY A 66 15.35 10.99 0.23
C GLY A 66 14.47 12.15 -0.22
N SER A 67 15.09 13.27 -0.58
CA SER A 67 14.40 14.51 -0.97
C SER A 67 13.50 14.38 -2.20
N HIS A 68 13.76 13.39 -3.05
CA HIS A 68 12.96 13.12 -4.25
C HIS A 68 11.53 12.64 -3.94
N VAL A 69 11.31 12.04 -2.76
CA VAL A 69 9.99 11.55 -2.34
C VAL A 69 8.99 12.70 -2.23
N LEU A 70 9.36 13.76 -1.50
CA LEU A 70 8.50 14.92 -1.29
C LEU A 70 8.23 15.68 -2.60
N ALA A 71 9.23 15.75 -3.48
CA ALA A 71 9.08 16.34 -4.81
C ALA A 71 8.07 15.56 -5.68
N LYS A 72 8.13 14.22 -5.65
CA LYS A 72 7.18 13.36 -6.38
C LYS A 72 5.76 13.50 -5.87
N VAL A 73 5.57 13.62 -4.56
CA VAL A 73 4.25 13.88 -3.99
C VAL A 73 3.72 15.25 -4.40
N ALA A 74 4.55 16.29 -4.36
CA ALA A 74 4.14 17.63 -4.81
C ALA A 74 3.78 17.66 -6.30
N GLU A 75 4.53 16.96 -7.15
CA GLU A 75 4.23 16.82 -8.59
C GLU A 75 2.90 16.12 -8.84
N ALA A 76 2.65 15.00 -8.13
CA ALA A 76 1.41 14.24 -8.20
C ALA A 76 0.19 15.08 -7.76
N GLN A 77 0.34 15.89 -6.70
CA GLN A 77 -0.69 16.83 -6.28
C GLN A 77 -0.95 17.92 -7.32
N ALA A 78 0.11 18.53 -7.87
CA ALA A 78 -0.02 19.59 -8.88
C ALA A 78 -0.69 19.11 -10.18
N THR A 79 -0.53 17.83 -10.51
CA THR A 79 -1.14 17.19 -11.70
C THR A 79 -2.53 16.63 -11.45
N GLY A 80 -3.12 16.85 -10.26
CA GLY A 80 -4.45 16.39 -9.90
C GLY A 80 -4.55 14.88 -9.66
N ASN A 81 -3.41 14.20 -9.52
CA ASN A 81 -3.32 12.75 -9.33
C ASN A 81 -2.52 12.44 -8.05
N PRO A 82 -3.03 12.83 -6.86
CA PRO A 82 -2.28 12.67 -5.61
C PRO A 82 -2.08 11.19 -5.25
N PHE A 83 -0.95 10.90 -4.60
CA PHE A 83 -0.76 9.59 -3.97
C PHE A 83 -1.68 9.45 -2.76
N THR A 84 -2.35 8.31 -2.66
CA THR A 84 -3.22 8.00 -1.50
C THR A 84 -2.55 7.06 -0.52
N LEU A 85 -1.52 6.34 -0.98
CA LEU A 85 -0.79 5.33 -0.22
C LEU A 85 0.71 5.44 -0.53
N VAL A 86 1.53 5.34 0.51
CA VAL A 86 2.99 5.28 0.41
C VAL A 86 3.46 4.01 1.09
N VAL A 87 4.19 3.17 0.38
CA VAL A 87 4.82 1.96 0.91
C VAL A 87 6.30 2.23 1.09
N ILE A 88 6.78 2.12 2.32
CA ILE A 88 8.14 2.48 2.71
C ILE A 88 8.88 1.24 3.18
N ASP A 89 10.07 1.02 2.65
CA ASP A 89 10.92 -0.08 3.10
C ASP A 89 11.69 0.26 4.38
N GLY A 90 11.57 -0.62 5.37
CA GLY A 90 12.24 -0.53 6.65
C GLY A 90 13.66 -1.12 6.69
N HIS A 91 14.20 -1.62 5.58
CA HIS A 91 15.53 -2.25 5.57
C HIS A 91 16.69 -1.30 5.90
N SER A 92 16.55 0.01 5.73
CA SER A 92 17.66 0.95 5.97
C SER A 92 18.06 1.06 7.44
N GLY A 93 17.21 0.66 8.39
CA GLY A 93 17.44 0.87 9.82
C GLY A 93 17.41 2.34 10.26
N GLU A 94 17.30 3.28 9.32
CA GLU A 94 17.26 4.73 9.54
C GLU A 94 15.84 5.20 9.90
N TRP A 95 15.28 4.65 10.98
CA TRP A 95 13.89 4.89 11.38
C TRP A 95 13.57 6.34 11.72
N GLU A 96 14.56 7.12 12.17
CA GLU A 96 14.42 8.55 12.39
C GLU A 96 14.19 9.30 11.07
N VAL A 97 14.91 8.92 10.00
CA VAL A 97 14.74 9.49 8.66
C VAL A 97 13.38 9.11 8.09
N VAL A 98 12.97 7.85 8.26
CA VAL A 98 11.65 7.36 7.85
C VAL A 98 10.54 8.13 8.58
N ARG A 99 10.66 8.30 9.91
CA ARG A 99 9.70 9.06 10.70
C ARG A 99 9.59 10.50 10.19
N ASP A 100 10.72 11.20 10.06
CA ASP A 100 10.74 12.60 9.64
C ASP A 100 10.18 12.77 8.21
N LEU A 101 10.45 11.80 7.32
CA LEU A 101 9.85 11.78 5.99
C LEU A 101 8.32 11.67 6.06
N VAL A 102 7.79 10.76 6.88
CA VAL A 102 6.35 10.53 7.01
C VAL A 102 5.64 11.75 7.60
N GLU A 103 6.21 12.38 8.63
CA GLU A 103 5.65 13.62 9.19
C GLU A 103 5.61 14.73 8.12
N ARG A 104 6.69 14.89 7.35
CA ARG A 104 6.74 15.86 6.24
C ARG A 104 5.82 15.54 5.08
N LEU A 105 5.49 14.27 4.86
CA LEU A 105 4.46 13.85 3.92
C LEU A 105 3.08 14.28 4.41
N TRP A 106 2.77 14.06 5.69
CA TRP A 106 1.49 14.44 6.29
C TRP A 106 1.27 15.94 6.47
N GLU A 107 2.35 16.70 6.64
CA GLU A 107 2.29 18.16 6.59
C GLU A 107 1.83 18.68 5.21
N ARG A 108 2.24 17.98 4.14
CA ARG A 108 1.88 18.32 2.75
C ARG A 108 0.53 17.76 2.33
N ASP A 109 0.24 16.54 2.75
CA ASP A 109 -0.98 15.83 2.40
C ASP A 109 -1.50 15.04 3.59
N GLN A 110 -2.58 15.54 4.17
CA GLN A 110 -3.19 14.90 5.34
C GLN A 110 -3.93 13.60 5.01
N THR A 111 -4.12 13.29 3.73
CA THR A 111 -4.86 12.10 3.29
C THR A 111 -3.97 10.89 3.04
N ILE A 112 -2.65 11.10 2.92
CA ILE A 112 -1.68 10.03 2.69
C ILE A 112 -1.71 9.02 3.83
N ARG A 113 -1.80 7.73 3.46
CA ARG A 113 -1.59 6.60 4.34
C ARG A 113 -0.25 5.94 4.08
N CYS A 114 0.32 5.28 5.08
CA CYS A 114 1.62 4.63 4.97
C CYS A 114 1.56 3.14 5.31
N ILE A 115 2.35 2.33 4.59
CA ILE A 115 2.66 0.95 4.96
C ILE A 115 4.17 0.85 5.15
N PHE A 116 4.62 0.39 6.31
CA PHE A 116 6.02 0.08 6.54
C PHE A 116 6.27 -1.40 6.30
N CYS A 117 7.10 -1.70 5.30
CA CYS A 117 7.56 -3.05 5.02
C CYS A 117 8.76 -3.38 5.92
N LEU A 118 8.57 -4.26 6.89
CA LEU A 118 9.62 -4.65 7.83
C LEU A 118 10.30 -5.97 7.42
N PRO A 119 11.64 -6.04 7.44
CA PRO A 119 12.37 -7.28 7.22
C PRO A 119 12.02 -8.36 8.27
N PRO A 120 12.32 -9.64 8.00
CA PRO A 120 12.11 -10.71 8.97
C PRO A 120 12.98 -10.56 10.23
N ASP A 121 14.15 -9.92 10.10
CA ASP A 121 15.06 -9.67 11.21
C ASP A 121 14.53 -8.55 12.13
N ARG A 122 14.09 -8.94 13.33
CA ARG A 122 13.55 -8.03 14.34
C ARG A 122 14.62 -7.11 14.95
N ALA A 123 15.91 -7.43 14.84
CA ALA A 123 16.96 -6.57 15.37
C ALA A 123 17.04 -5.23 14.63
N SER A 124 16.63 -5.22 13.35
CA SER A 124 16.54 -4.00 12.52
C SER A 124 15.27 -3.18 12.71
N TRP A 125 14.31 -3.68 13.51
CA TRP A 125 13.04 -3.01 13.73
C TRP A 125 13.22 -1.82 14.68
N PRO A 126 12.38 -0.77 14.55
CA PRO A 126 12.43 0.31 15.51
C PRO A 126 11.96 -0.22 16.85
N HIS A 127 12.73 -0.01 17.92
CA HIS A 127 12.29 -0.33 19.27
C HIS A 127 11.00 0.41 19.64
N ARG A 128 10.84 1.63 19.12
CA ARG A 128 9.62 2.44 19.17
C ARG A 128 9.52 3.27 17.91
N LEU A 129 8.38 3.19 17.22
CA LEU A 129 8.02 4.10 16.14
C LEU A 129 6.83 4.93 16.61
N ILE A 130 7.06 6.22 16.82
CA ILE A 130 6.03 7.16 17.26
C ILE A 130 5.79 8.14 16.11
N LEU A 131 4.55 8.15 15.65
CA LEU A 131 4.07 8.97 14.54
C LEU A 131 2.84 9.74 14.99
N SER A 132 2.68 10.98 14.53
CA SER A 132 1.62 11.90 14.97
C SER A 132 0.21 11.40 14.63
N ARG A 133 0.10 10.44 13.70
CA ARG A 133 -1.18 9.95 13.16
C ARG A 133 -1.27 8.41 13.19
N PRO A 134 -1.52 7.80 14.35
CA PRO A 134 -1.45 6.34 14.52
C PRO A 134 -2.46 5.55 13.67
N GLN A 135 -3.53 6.18 13.19
CA GLN A 135 -4.52 5.53 12.32
C GLN A 135 -4.13 5.58 10.84
N GLN A 136 -3.13 6.38 10.46
CA GLN A 136 -2.74 6.60 9.06
C GLN A 136 -1.59 5.71 8.59
N TRP A 137 -1.21 4.70 9.37
CA TRP A 137 -0.18 3.76 8.95
C TRP A 137 -0.41 2.35 9.47
N ALA A 138 0.23 1.40 8.79
CA ALA A 138 0.28 0.01 9.18
C ALA A 138 1.66 -0.59 8.91
N VAL A 139 1.88 -1.79 9.42
CA VAL A 139 3.09 -2.58 9.21
C VAL A 139 2.75 -3.80 8.38
N LEU A 140 3.58 -4.07 7.38
CA LEU A 140 3.58 -5.31 6.63
C LEU A 140 4.94 -5.99 6.79
N ARG A 141 4.96 -7.28 7.07
CA ARG A 141 6.22 -8.02 7.26
C ARG A 141 6.66 -8.67 5.96
N ILE A 142 7.97 -8.70 5.72
CA ILE A 142 8.60 -9.38 4.60
C ILE A 142 9.11 -10.76 5.09
N PRO A 143 8.96 -11.85 4.30
CA PRO A 143 8.22 -11.91 3.03
C PRO A 143 6.72 -11.70 3.24
N LEU A 144 6.08 -10.96 2.33
CA LEU A 144 4.66 -10.62 2.40
C LEU A 144 3.81 -11.66 1.66
N LEU A 145 2.55 -11.80 2.07
CA LEU A 145 1.53 -12.46 1.26
C LEU A 145 0.86 -11.44 0.35
N GLY A 146 0.67 -11.76 -0.93
CA GLY A 146 0.10 -10.82 -1.89
C GLY A 146 -1.31 -10.37 -1.52
N GLU A 147 -2.13 -11.28 -1.00
CA GLU A 147 -3.47 -10.99 -0.50
C GLU A 147 -3.45 -10.01 0.69
N GLU A 148 -2.51 -10.16 1.62
CA GLU A 148 -2.36 -9.25 2.76
C GLU A 148 -1.98 -7.84 2.30
N ALA A 149 -1.02 -7.73 1.37
CA ALA A 149 -0.62 -6.44 0.80
C ALA A 149 -1.79 -5.77 0.06
N PHE A 150 -2.55 -6.54 -0.72
CA PHE A 150 -3.71 -6.04 -1.45
C PHE A 150 -4.84 -5.58 -0.51
N GLN A 151 -5.20 -6.41 0.47
CA GLN A 151 -6.23 -6.06 1.45
C GLN A 151 -5.83 -4.83 2.26
N LEU A 152 -4.57 -4.77 2.71
CA LEU A 152 -4.07 -3.63 3.46
C LEU A 152 -4.09 -2.34 2.63
N ALA A 153 -3.69 -2.41 1.35
CA ALA A 153 -3.77 -1.29 0.42
C ALA A 153 -5.21 -0.86 0.11
N CYS A 154 -6.19 -1.78 0.17
CA CYS A 154 -7.61 -1.45 0.04
C CYS A 154 -8.19 -0.80 1.29
N CYS A 155 -7.75 -1.23 2.49
CA CYS A 155 -8.30 -0.77 3.76
C CYS A 155 -7.77 0.59 4.22
N LEU A 156 -6.57 0.97 3.79
CA LEU A 156 -5.95 2.27 4.05
C LEU A 156 -6.39 3.27 2.98
#